data_AF-A0A916BEX1-F1
#
_entry.id   AF-A0A916BEX1-F1
#
_cell.length_a   1.000
_cell.length_b   1.000
_cell.length_c   1.000
_cell.angle_alpha   90.00
_cell.angle_beta   90.00
_cell.angle_gamma   90.00
#
_symmetry.space_group_name_H-M   'P 1'
#
loop_
_entity.id
_entity.type
_entity.pdbx_description
1 polymer ?
#
loop_
_entity_poly.entity_id
_entity_poly.type
_entity_poly.pdbx_seq_one_letter_code
_entity_poly.pdbx_strand_id
1 'polypeptide(L)'
;MRSTQLEFTGNYVIADGAGYAICIPKSDFCDGRSYHYDAYLLALVQEAGIAPEHIDNEGRPRCFPGDQIEERHLKLRRSGLQIRCLEGGWGLSNLSTQTDQRQAFDKVASKYLVSNGICAIPQANGVDTEDRIEMGGGAAA
;
A
#
# COMPACT_ATOMS: atom_id res chain seq x y z
N MET A 1 -6.15 27.36 -30.29
CA MET A 1 -5.87 25.92 -30.12
C MET A 1 -6.75 25.42 -29.00
N ARG A 2 -7.50 24.34 -29.21
CA ARG A 2 -8.48 23.81 -28.25
C ARG A 2 -7.75 23.29 -27.00
N SER A 3 -8.13 23.79 -25.83
CA SER A 3 -7.74 23.24 -24.54
C SER A 3 -8.09 21.76 -24.51
N THR A 4 -7.11 20.89 -24.30
CA THR A 4 -7.36 19.48 -23.97
C THR A 4 -8.15 19.46 -22.68
N GLN A 5 -9.39 19.01 -22.77
CA GLN A 5 -10.29 18.87 -21.65
C GLN A 5 -9.75 17.70 -20.81
N LEU A 6 -9.03 18.01 -19.74
CA LEU A 6 -8.62 17.02 -18.75
C LEU A 6 -9.88 16.58 -18.01
N GLU A 7 -10.30 15.33 -18.21
CA GLU A 7 -11.34 14.72 -17.40
C GLU A 7 -10.75 14.42 -16.02
N PHE A 8 -11.08 15.25 -15.03
CA PHE A 8 -10.75 15.01 -13.63
C PHE A 8 -11.87 14.23 -12.97
N THR A 9 -11.51 13.23 -12.17
CA THR A 9 -12.40 12.63 -11.18
C THR A 9 -11.84 12.94 -9.79
N GLY A 10 -12.45 13.88 -9.06
CA GLY A 10 -12.26 14.09 -7.62
C GLY A 10 -11.05 14.90 -7.13
N ASN A 11 -11.27 15.79 -6.16
CA ASN A 11 -10.26 16.57 -5.42
C ASN A 11 -9.92 15.89 -4.07
N TYR A 12 -8.71 16.10 -3.54
CA TYR A 12 -8.33 15.67 -2.18
C TYR A 12 -7.93 16.85 -1.28
N VAL A 13 -8.43 16.81 -0.03
CA VAL A 13 -8.10 17.67 1.12
C VAL A 13 -7.82 16.73 2.29
N ILE A 14 -6.70 16.92 3.00
CA ILE A 14 -6.39 16.20 4.24
C ILE A 14 -7.07 16.95 5.39
N ALA A 15 -8.14 16.37 5.96
CA ALA A 15 -8.79 16.82 7.19
C ALA A 15 -9.20 15.59 8.03
N ASP A 16 -9.32 15.76 9.35
CA ASP A 16 -9.66 14.70 10.31
C ASP A 16 -11.08 14.15 10.07
N GLY A 17 -11.18 13.11 9.24
CA GLY A 17 -12.37 12.28 9.06
C GLY A 17 -12.84 12.05 7.61
N ALA A 18 -13.45 10.86 7.44
CA ALA A 18 -14.08 10.25 6.26
C ALA A 18 -13.14 9.51 5.27
N GLY A 19 -13.48 8.24 5.01
CA GLY A 19 -12.66 7.24 4.31
C GLY A 19 -12.28 7.54 2.86
N TYR A 20 -11.39 6.69 2.34
CA TYR A 20 -10.58 6.92 1.14
C TYR A 20 -11.31 6.65 -0.19
N ALA A 21 -11.13 7.55 -1.16
CA ALA A 21 -11.36 7.28 -2.59
C ALA A 21 -10.26 7.98 -3.42
N ILE A 22 -9.59 7.23 -4.32
CA ILE A 22 -8.48 7.75 -5.15
C ILE A 22 -8.85 7.60 -6.62
N CYS A 23 -8.55 8.63 -7.41
CA CYS A 23 -8.67 8.63 -8.85
C CYS A 23 -7.31 8.94 -9.49
N ILE A 24 -6.87 8.11 -10.44
CA ILE A 24 -5.62 8.28 -11.18
C ILE A 24 -5.97 8.59 -12.64
N PRO A 25 -5.42 9.66 -13.26
CA PRO A 25 -5.57 9.91 -14.68
C PRO A 25 -5.02 8.75 -15.52
N LYS A 26 -5.80 8.28 -16.50
CA LYS A 26 -5.50 7.12 -17.36
C LYS A 26 -4.23 7.27 -18.23
N SER A 27 -3.63 8.45 -18.27
CA SER A 27 -2.47 8.75 -19.13
C SER A 27 -1.16 9.01 -18.38
N ASP A 28 -1.14 8.99 -17.05
CA ASP A 28 0.07 9.29 -16.28
C ASP A 28 0.92 8.04 -16.03
N PHE A 29 2.23 8.21 -16.24
CA PHE A 29 3.27 7.24 -15.90
C PHE A 29 4.10 7.77 -14.72
N CYS A 30 4.73 6.87 -13.97
CA CYS A 30 5.72 7.22 -12.95
C CYS A 30 7.05 7.69 -13.59
N ASP A 31 7.04 8.76 -14.39
CA ASP A 31 8.24 9.29 -15.07
C ASP A 31 9.07 10.26 -14.20
N GLY A 32 8.80 10.27 -12.89
CA GLY A 32 9.48 11.15 -11.92
C GLY A 32 9.09 12.62 -12.01
N ARG A 33 8.19 13.02 -12.91
CA ARG A 33 7.66 14.40 -13.00
C ARG A 33 6.26 14.52 -12.41
N SER A 34 5.52 13.42 -12.37
CA SER A 34 4.21 13.30 -11.71
C SER A 34 4.31 12.35 -10.51
N TYR A 35 4.40 12.91 -9.30
CA TYR A 35 4.46 12.17 -8.03
C TYR A 35 3.11 11.56 -7.66
N HIS A 36 2.65 10.55 -8.39
CA HIS A 36 1.41 9.86 -8.04
C HIS A 36 1.69 8.70 -7.07
N TYR A 37 1.11 8.83 -5.88
CA TYR A 37 1.24 7.91 -4.77
C TYR A 37 0.19 6.81 -4.88
N ASP A 38 0.57 5.56 -4.60
CA ASP A 38 -0.43 4.60 -4.15
C ASP A 38 -0.86 5.03 -2.74
N ALA A 39 -2.04 5.66 -2.62
CA ALA A 39 -2.40 6.28 -1.35
C ALA A 39 -2.69 5.24 -0.25
N TYR A 40 -2.99 3.99 -0.61
CA TYR A 40 -3.09 2.91 0.38
C TYR A 40 -1.71 2.56 0.94
N LEU A 41 -0.70 2.39 0.07
CA LEU A 41 0.66 2.12 0.55
C LEU A 41 1.27 3.31 1.31
N LEU A 42 0.95 4.54 0.91
CA LEU A 42 1.36 5.74 1.65
C LEU A 42 0.69 5.82 3.03
N ALA A 43 -0.62 5.61 3.10
CA ALA A 43 -1.37 5.59 4.36
C ALA A 43 -0.86 4.46 5.27
N LEU A 44 -0.58 3.28 4.72
CA LEU A 44 0.01 2.16 5.44
C LEU A 44 1.37 2.52 6.07
N VAL A 45 2.26 3.15 5.30
CA VAL A 45 3.58 3.60 5.81
C VAL A 45 3.42 4.60 6.95
N GLN A 46 2.47 5.53 6.83
CA GLN A 46 2.20 6.54 7.84
C GLN A 46 1.62 5.92 9.12
N GLU A 47 0.62 5.06 8.98
CA GLU A 47 -0.04 4.38 10.09
C GLU A 47 0.92 3.46 10.86
N ALA A 48 1.72 2.66 10.14
CA ALA A 48 2.71 1.77 10.74
C ALA A 48 3.95 2.52 11.29
N GLY A 49 4.07 3.83 11.08
CA GLY A 49 5.23 4.60 11.50
C GLY A 49 6.55 4.12 10.87
N ILE A 50 6.50 3.60 9.63
CA ILE A 50 7.67 3.06 8.96
C ILE A 50 8.59 4.21 8.53
N ALA A 51 9.76 4.29 9.17
CA ALA A 51 10.76 5.30 8.84
C ALA A 51 11.26 5.15 7.39
N PRO A 52 11.52 6.26 6.65
CA PRO A 52 11.99 6.24 5.27
C PRO A 52 13.19 5.32 4.97
N GLU A 53 14.11 5.21 5.92
CA GLU A 53 15.31 4.37 5.86
C GLU A 53 15.01 2.86 5.90
N HIS A 54 13.80 2.47 6.29
CA HIS A 54 13.34 1.08 6.31
C HIS A 54 12.57 0.68 5.04
N ILE A 55 12.18 1.63 4.21
CA ILE A 55 11.53 1.37 2.91
C ILE A 55 12.59 0.96 1.91
N ASP A 56 12.26 0.04 0.98
CA ASP A 56 12.93 -0.70 -0.12
C ASP A 56 12.77 -0.18 -1.58
N ASN A 57 11.88 0.78 -1.79
CA ASN A 57 11.46 1.21 -3.13
C ASN A 57 12.44 2.15 -3.85
N GLU A 58 12.41 2.22 -5.18
CA GLU A 58 13.18 3.23 -5.91
C GLU A 58 12.51 4.62 -5.77
N GLY A 59 13.28 5.71 -5.58
CA GLY A 59 12.72 7.06 -5.42
C GLY A 59 12.08 7.36 -4.04
N ARG A 60 12.57 6.74 -2.96
CA ARG A 60 12.03 6.80 -1.58
C ARG A 60 11.76 8.20 -1.03
N PRO A 61 10.88 8.33 -0.01
CA PRO A 61 10.05 7.27 0.61
C PRO A 61 8.62 7.19 0.06
N ARG A 62 8.28 8.01 -0.92
CA ARG A 62 6.89 8.18 -1.37
C ARG A 62 6.59 7.51 -2.70
N CYS A 63 7.59 6.96 -3.39
CA CYS A 63 7.40 6.31 -4.68
C CYS A 63 7.19 4.80 -4.47
N PHE A 64 6.03 4.31 -4.89
CA PHE A 64 5.71 2.88 -5.01
C PHE A 64 5.72 2.51 -6.49
N PRO A 65 6.86 2.10 -7.05
CA PRO A 65 7.02 1.88 -8.47
C PRO A 65 6.04 0.82 -8.98
N GLY A 66 5.52 1.09 -10.16
CA GLY A 66 4.51 0.31 -10.88
C GLY A 66 3.67 1.29 -11.69
N ASP A 67 3.60 1.09 -13.00
CA ASP A 67 2.74 1.90 -13.87
C ASP A 67 1.25 1.58 -13.62
N GLN A 68 0.34 1.99 -14.51
CA GLN A 68 -1.08 1.70 -14.32
C GLN A 68 -1.46 0.22 -14.44
N ILE A 69 -0.60 -0.62 -15.02
CA ILE A 69 -0.85 -2.05 -15.27
C ILE A 69 0.03 -2.96 -14.42
N GLU A 70 1.16 -2.46 -13.93
CA GLU A 70 2.07 -3.19 -13.05
C GLU A 70 1.66 -3.09 -11.58
N GLU A 71 2.02 -4.13 -10.83
CA GLU A 71 1.75 -4.18 -9.41
C GLU A 71 2.65 -3.23 -8.63
N ARG A 72 2.04 -2.45 -7.72
CA ARG A 72 2.77 -1.58 -6.78
C ARG A 72 2.97 -2.30 -5.47
N HIS A 73 4.20 -2.24 -4.97
CA HIS A 73 4.59 -2.88 -3.72
C HIS A 73 5.32 -1.88 -2.83
N LEU A 74 4.98 -1.82 -1.54
CA LEU A 74 5.88 -1.34 -0.49
C LEU A 74 6.90 -2.45 -0.23
N LYS A 75 8.19 -2.14 -0.34
CA LYS A 75 9.26 -3.10 -0.06
C LYS A 75 9.91 -2.71 1.27
N LEU A 76 10.23 -3.66 2.15
CA LEU A 76 10.95 -3.41 3.39
C LEU A 76 12.43 -3.75 3.25
N ARG A 77 13.33 -2.82 3.58
CA ARG A 77 14.78 -2.92 3.37
C ARG A 77 15.41 -4.11 4.08
N ARG A 78 15.01 -4.35 5.34
CA ARG A 78 15.68 -5.34 6.19
C ARG A 78 15.27 -6.78 5.89
N SER A 79 13.97 -6.99 5.65
CA SER A 79 13.39 -8.32 5.45
C SER A 79 13.20 -8.68 3.98
N GLY A 80 13.22 -7.69 3.09
CA GLY A 80 12.80 -7.87 1.70
C GLY A 80 11.29 -8.01 1.52
N LEU A 81 10.50 -8.04 2.61
CA LEU A 81 9.05 -8.22 2.56
C LEU A 81 8.42 -7.21 1.60
N GLN A 82 7.54 -7.69 0.74
CA GLN A 82 6.77 -6.86 -0.17
C GLN A 82 5.31 -6.88 0.24
N ILE A 83 4.69 -5.69 0.26
CA ILE A 83 3.31 -5.48 0.66
C ILE A 83 2.60 -4.76 -0.49
N ARG A 84 1.46 -5.29 -0.93
CA ARG A 84 0.60 -4.66 -1.94
C ARG A 84 -0.84 -4.59 -1.47
N CYS A 85 -1.55 -3.55 -1.88
CA CYS A 85 -2.99 -3.43 -1.65
C CYS A 85 -3.74 -4.33 -2.63
N LEU A 86 -4.69 -5.12 -2.14
CA LEU A 86 -5.61 -5.97 -2.90
C LEU A 86 -7.06 -5.52 -2.65
N GLU A 87 -7.98 -5.99 -3.48
CA GLU A 87 -9.42 -5.74 -3.31
C GLU A 87 -9.88 -6.15 -1.90
N GLY A 88 -9.58 -7.39 -1.49
CA GLY A 88 -9.97 -7.96 -0.20
C GLY A 88 -8.92 -7.87 0.92
N GLY A 89 -7.93 -6.98 0.82
CA GLY A 89 -6.96 -6.74 1.91
C GLY A 89 -5.53 -6.53 1.44
N TRP A 90 -4.57 -7.17 2.09
CA TRP A 90 -3.13 -6.98 1.82
C TRP A 90 -2.46 -8.26 1.34
N GLY A 91 -1.74 -8.15 0.23
CA GLY A 91 -0.85 -9.19 -0.28
C GLY A 91 0.55 -9.02 0.29
N LEU A 92 1.10 -10.09 0.84
CA LEU A 92 2.42 -10.19 1.47
C LEU A 92 3.24 -11.22 0.69
N SER A 93 4.38 -10.81 0.17
CA SER A 93 5.26 -11.67 -0.63
C SER A 93 6.73 -11.41 -0.32
N ASN A 94 7.61 -12.22 -0.92
CA ASN A 94 9.06 -12.16 -0.68
C ASN A 94 9.43 -12.31 0.81
N LEU A 95 8.79 -13.28 1.49
CA LEU A 95 9.07 -13.59 2.88
C LEU A 95 10.54 -14.01 3.05
N SER A 96 11.18 -13.47 4.07
CA SER A 96 12.57 -13.81 4.39
C SER A 96 12.71 -15.30 4.73
N THR A 97 13.80 -15.90 4.25
CA THR A 97 14.22 -17.25 4.62
C THR A 97 15.07 -17.28 5.89
N GLN A 98 15.47 -16.10 6.42
CA GLN A 98 16.20 -16.01 7.68
C GLN A 98 15.28 -16.35 8.84
N THR A 99 15.70 -17.30 9.70
CA THR A 99 14.89 -17.86 10.78
C THR A 99 14.30 -16.80 11.70
N ASP A 100 15.11 -15.84 12.18
CA ASP A 100 14.65 -14.81 13.12
C ASP A 100 13.59 -13.89 12.50
N GLN A 101 13.81 -13.47 11.25
CA GLN A 101 12.88 -12.62 10.52
C GLN A 101 11.59 -13.36 10.19
N ARG A 102 11.71 -14.65 9.85
CA ARG A 102 10.55 -15.51 9.59
C ARG A 102 9.72 -15.73 10.85
N GLN A 103 10.35 -15.99 11.99
CA GLN A 103 9.64 -16.14 13.26
C GLN A 103 8.96 -14.84 13.69
N ALA A 104 9.63 -13.69 13.49
CA ALA A 104 9.02 -12.38 13.75
C ALA A 104 7.78 -12.17 12.86
N PHE A 105 7.88 -12.48 11.57
CA PHE A 105 6.75 -12.45 10.64
C PHE A 105 5.63 -13.39 11.08
N ASP A 106 5.92 -14.66 11.34
CA ASP A 106 4.91 -15.67 11.69
C ASP A 106 4.14 -15.27 12.97
N LYS A 107 4.82 -14.62 13.93
CA LYS A 107 4.20 -14.07 15.14
C LYS A 107 3.16 -12.99 14.82
N VAL A 108 3.52 -12.03 13.96
CA VAL A 108 2.59 -10.96 13.52
C VAL A 108 1.48 -11.54 12.64
N ALA A 109 1.84 -12.38 11.67
CA ALA A 109 0.92 -13.06 10.76
C ALA A 109 -0.18 -13.83 11.50
N SER A 110 0.17 -14.54 12.58
CA SER A 110 -0.81 -15.27 13.39
C SER A 110 -1.85 -14.36 14.08
N LYS A 111 -1.46 -13.14 14.47
CA LYS A 111 -2.35 -12.17 15.12
C LYS A 111 -3.39 -11.61 14.16
N TYR A 112 -3.00 -11.38 12.90
CA TYR A 112 -3.87 -10.82 11.86
C TYR A 112 -4.42 -11.88 10.90
N LEU A 113 -4.38 -13.16 11.30
CA LEU A 113 -4.91 -14.30 10.54
C LEU A 113 -4.41 -14.34 9.09
N VAL A 114 -3.16 -13.94 8.87
CA VAL A 114 -2.53 -13.98 7.54
C VAL A 114 -2.45 -15.42 7.08
N SER A 115 -3.02 -15.70 5.91
CA SER A 115 -3.04 -17.03 5.32
C SER A 115 -2.59 -16.97 3.86
N ASN A 116 -1.67 -17.85 3.48
CA ASN A 116 -1.07 -17.89 2.13
C ASN A 116 -0.56 -16.52 1.63
N GLY A 117 0.02 -15.72 2.55
CA GLY A 117 0.50 -14.37 2.21
C GLY A 117 -0.61 -13.34 2.01
N ILE A 118 -1.82 -13.58 2.51
CA ILE A 118 -2.93 -12.63 2.43
C ILE A 118 -3.38 -12.28 3.85
N CYS A 119 -3.34 -11.00 4.19
CA CYS A 119 -4.06 -10.43 5.32
C CYS A 119 -5.44 -10.00 4.81
N ALA A 120 -6.46 -10.84 5.03
CA ALA A 120 -7.81 -10.55 4.55
C ALA A 120 -8.45 -9.44 5.39
N ILE A 121 -9.12 -8.50 4.73
CA ILE A 121 -9.97 -7.51 5.38
C ILE A 121 -11.42 -7.95 5.21
N PRO A 122 -12.20 -8.09 6.29
CA PRO A 122 -13.61 -8.45 6.18
C PRO A 122 -14.39 -7.47 5.31
N GLN A 123 -15.28 -8.00 4.47
CA GLN A 123 -16.08 -7.20 3.53
C GLN A 123 -17.56 -7.59 3.55
N ALA A 124 -18.42 -6.61 3.34
CA ALA A 124 -19.85 -6.77 3.05
C ALA A 124 -20.16 -6.08 1.73
N ASN A 125 -20.66 -6.84 0.75
CA ASN A 125 -20.96 -6.34 -0.61
C ASN A 125 -19.75 -5.67 -1.31
N GLY A 126 -18.54 -6.20 -1.11
CA GLY A 126 -17.31 -5.66 -1.70
C GLY A 126 -16.80 -4.37 -1.05
N VAL A 127 -17.36 -4.00 0.12
CA VAL A 127 -16.91 -2.86 0.92
C VAL A 127 -16.31 -3.37 2.21
N ASP A 128 -15.15 -2.86 2.60
CA ASP A 128 -14.51 -3.20 3.87
C ASP A 128 -15.42 -2.87 5.05
N THR A 129 -15.55 -3.81 5.98
CA THR A 129 -16.29 -3.63 7.24
C THR A 129 -15.37 -3.31 8.41
N GLU A 130 -14.05 -3.34 8.19
CA GLU A 130 -13.01 -2.97 9.14
C GLU A 130 -12.02 -2.00 8.47
N ASP A 131 -11.28 -1.23 9.26
CA ASP A 131 -10.31 -0.29 8.71
C ASP A 131 -9.10 -1.04 8.14
N ARG A 132 -8.94 -1.01 6.81
CA ARG A 132 -7.83 -1.68 6.14
C ARG A 132 -6.46 -1.09 6.47
N ILE A 133 -6.40 0.20 6.77
CA ILE A 133 -5.14 0.90 7.07
C ILE A 133 -4.68 0.54 8.47
N GLU A 134 -5.58 0.54 9.46
CA GLU A 134 -5.28 0.09 10.83
C GLU A 134 -4.82 -1.38 10.83
N MET A 135 -5.59 -2.26 10.18
CA MET A 135 -5.28 -3.69 10.09
C MET A 135 -3.98 -3.95 9.31
N GLY A 136 -3.77 -3.22 8.21
CA GLY A 136 -2.53 -3.30 7.44
C GLY A 136 -1.33 -2.80 8.24
N GLY A 137 -1.46 -1.67 8.93
CA GLY A 137 -0.39 -1.06 9.71
C GLY A 137 0.07 -1.96 10.84
N GLY A 138 -0.90 -2.60 11.50
CA GLY A 138 -0.65 -3.64 12.47
C GLY A 138 0.11 -4.86 11.91
N ALA A 139 -0.18 -5.27 10.67
CA ALA A 139 0.48 -6.40 10.00
C ALA A 139 1.86 -6.05 9.41
N ALA A 140 2.13 -4.76 9.15
CA ALA A 140 3.37 -4.27 8.58
C ALA A 140 4.43 -3.86 9.62
N ALA A 141 4.04 -3.71 10.89
CA ALA A 141 4.91 -3.41 12.03
C ALA A 141 5.70 -4.63 12.53
#